data_AF-A0A062VLA3-F1
#
_entry.id   AF-A0A062VLA3-F1
#
_cell.length_a   1.000
_cell.length_b   1.000
_cell.length_c   1.000
_cell.angle_alpha   90.00
_cell.angle_beta   90.00
_cell.angle_gamma   90.00
#
_symmetry.space_group_name_H-M   'P 1'
#
loop_
_entity.id
_entity.type
_entity.pdbx_description
1 polymer ?
#
loop_
_entity_poly.entity_id
_entity_poly.type
_entity_poly.pdbx_seq_one_letter_code
_entity_poly.pdbx_strand_id
1 'polypeptide(L)'
;MYAPDKMAYEVTRSGAAYILGAAPGRDQHFRSTAEEFDQIAALLEPLKAGGLTCSSPSEYIRPGYIVWRLAGEEVHRVEMHTLCYADGDRPLAKNADRAWRLMEGWGKARYVAPVIPPPGMLRIEHRYWGNILAAWQVGADGRAMRLADGAEEAFVVSAEQFSELRMLFEDYESRHFECNRIIADLPYGDVIWLAEDGSELQRTRFDEGCVSGDASDLFDRLQQAEAFLDRWYEEAGKRPPGAAP
;
A
#
# COMPACT_ATOMS: atom_id res chain seq x y z
N MET A 1 14.67 -7.26 8.31
CA MET A 1 14.91 -7.64 6.90
C MET A 1 14.76 -6.38 6.07
N TYR A 2 15.87 -5.70 5.74
CA TYR A 2 15.88 -4.51 4.88
C TYR A 2 16.04 -5.00 3.44
N ALA A 3 15.05 -4.70 2.59
CA ALA A 3 14.97 -5.18 1.21
C ALA A 3 15.22 -3.99 0.26
N PRO A 4 16.42 -3.86 -0.34
CA PRO A 4 16.81 -2.71 -1.16
C PRO A 4 16.01 -2.60 -2.47
N ASP A 5 15.29 -3.65 -2.85
CA ASP A 5 14.30 -3.69 -3.94
C ASP A 5 12.92 -3.15 -3.53
N LYS A 6 12.70 -2.87 -2.23
CA LYS A 6 11.41 -2.40 -1.67
C LYS A 6 11.47 -0.99 -1.07
N MET A 7 12.66 -0.42 -0.93
CA MET A 7 12.88 0.94 -0.43
C MET A 7 13.81 1.69 -1.36
N ALA A 8 13.31 2.74 -2.00
CA ALA A 8 14.05 3.55 -2.95
C ALA A 8 13.53 4.98 -2.92
N TYR A 9 14.32 5.94 -3.38
CA TYR A 9 13.79 7.24 -3.77
C TYR A 9 14.46 7.70 -5.05
N GLU A 10 13.77 8.55 -5.79
CA GLU A 10 14.32 9.31 -6.90
C GLU A 10 14.00 10.78 -6.70
N VAL A 11 14.93 11.64 -7.10
CA VAL A 11 14.72 13.08 -7.15
C VAL A 11 15.33 13.61 -8.43
N THR A 12 14.54 14.38 -9.16
CA THR A 12 14.95 15.02 -10.42
C THR A 12 15.00 16.53 -10.25
N ARG A 13 15.90 17.18 -10.98
CA ARG A 13 15.98 18.66 -11.00
C ARG A 13 14.76 19.31 -11.66
N SER A 14 14.08 18.58 -12.55
CA SER A 14 12.83 19.03 -13.22
C SER A 14 11.60 18.99 -12.31
N GLY A 15 11.76 18.51 -11.08
CA GLY A 15 10.76 18.63 -10.03
C GLY A 15 9.92 17.38 -9.78
N ALA A 16 10.25 16.24 -10.38
CA ALA A 16 9.67 14.96 -10.00
C ALA A 16 10.49 14.31 -8.87
N ALA A 17 9.82 13.86 -7.82
CA ALA A 17 10.40 13.08 -6.74
C ALA A 17 9.46 11.94 -6.33
N TYR A 18 10.03 10.80 -5.97
CA TYR A 18 9.28 9.71 -5.36
C TYR A 18 10.07 9.02 -4.25
N ILE A 19 9.37 8.40 -3.30
CA ILE A 19 9.93 7.50 -2.30
C ILE A 19 9.04 6.25 -2.19
N LEU A 20 9.66 5.08 -2.27
CA LEU A 20 9.03 3.76 -2.11
C LEU A 20 9.37 3.22 -0.72
N GLY A 21 8.39 2.57 -0.08
CA GLY A 21 8.62 1.83 1.17
C GLY A 21 8.95 2.68 2.40
N ALA A 22 8.68 3.99 2.39
CA ALA A 22 8.78 4.85 3.58
C ALA A 22 7.82 4.41 4.71
N ALA A 23 6.73 3.74 4.34
CA ALA A 23 5.81 2.99 5.18
C ALA A 23 5.12 1.91 4.32
N PRO A 24 4.54 0.83 4.91
CA PRO A 24 3.77 -0.15 4.15
C PRO A 24 2.68 0.53 3.31
N GLY A 25 2.74 0.34 1.98
CA GLY A 25 1.73 0.84 1.05
C GLY A 25 1.68 2.34 0.81
N ARG A 26 2.71 3.10 1.19
CA ARG A 26 2.80 4.55 0.90
C ARG A 26 3.99 4.86 0.00
N ASP A 27 3.85 4.54 -1.28
CA ASP A 27 4.68 5.16 -2.31
C ASP A 27 4.27 6.64 -2.38
N GLN A 28 5.20 7.55 -2.09
CA GLN A 28 4.90 8.98 -2.04
C GLN A 28 5.50 9.63 -3.28
N HIS A 29 4.62 10.15 -4.13
CA HIS A 29 5.00 11.00 -5.25
C HIS A 29 4.79 12.46 -4.87
N PHE A 30 5.80 13.29 -5.09
CA PHE A 30 5.72 14.72 -4.78
C PHE A 30 6.58 15.54 -5.73
N ARG A 31 6.38 16.86 -5.69
CA ARG A 31 7.25 17.78 -6.44
C ARG A 31 8.44 18.21 -5.60
N SER A 32 9.64 18.04 -6.16
CA SER A 32 10.88 18.64 -5.66
C SER A 32 11.11 20.02 -6.28
N THR A 33 11.89 20.86 -5.60
CA THR A 33 12.45 22.08 -6.15
C THR A 33 13.88 21.86 -6.64
N ALA A 34 14.41 22.80 -7.43
CA ALA A 34 15.81 22.75 -7.85
C ALA A 34 16.77 22.84 -6.65
N GLU A 35 16.42 23.61 -5.62
CA GLU A 35 17.21 23.74 -4.40
C GLU A 35 17.25 22.42 -3.62
N GLU A 36 16.13 21.72 -3.51
CA GLU A 36 16.05 20.42 -2.85
C GLU A 36 16.84 19.34 -3.59
N PHE A 37 16.78 19.34 -4.92
CA PHE A 37 17.66 18.51 -5.72
C PHE A 37 19.13 18.82 -5.42
N ASP A 38 19.52 20.09 -5.39
CA ASP A 38 20.90 20.51 -5.11
C ASP A 38 21.34 20.09 -3.69
N GLN A 39 20.44 20.12 -2.70
CA GLN A 39 20.71 19.62 -1.35
C GLN A 39 20.97 18.11 -1.33
N ILE A 40 20.13 17.31 -1.98
CA ILE A 40 20.34 15.85 -2.06
C ILE A 40 21.62 15.54 -2.85
N ALA A 41 21.81 16.20 -4.00
CA ALA A 41 23.01 16.02 -4.81
C ALA A 41 24.28 16.33 -4.02
N ALA A 42 24.32 17.41 -3.24
CA ALA A 42 25.47 17.76 -2.41
C ALA A 42 25.78 16.72 -1.32
N LEU A 43 24.75 16.09 -0.73
CA LEU A 43 24.92 15.02 0.25
C LEU A 43 25.51 13.75 -0.39
N LEU A 44 25.06 13.41 -1.60
CA LEU A 44 25.43 12.17 -2.29
C LEU A 44 26.66 12.29 -3.19
N GLU A 45 27.07 13.49 -3.61
CA GLU A 45 28.24 13.68 -4.48
C GLU A 45 29.53 13.04 -3.92
N PRO A 46 29.82 13.08 -2.60
CA PRO A 46 30.98 12.38 -2.04
C PRO A 46 30.96 10.85 -2.25
N LEU A 47 29.78 10.26 -2.46
CA LEU A 47 29.61 8.83 -2.72
C LEU A 47 29.79 8.47 -4.21
N LYS A 48 29.81 9.46 -5.11
CA LYS A 48 29.83 9.22 -6.55
C LYS A 48 31.09 8.51 -7.02
N ALA A 49 32.25 8.75 -6.42
CA ALA A 49 33.49 8.15 -6.91
C ALA A 49 33.61 6.64 -6.59
N GLY A 50 33.08 6.18 -5.46
CA GLY A 50 33.33 4.81 -4.96
C GLY A 50 32.22 4.18 -4.14
N GLY A 51 31.08 4.85 -3.99
CA GLY A 51 29.97 4.37 -3.18
C GLY A 51 30.28 4.32 -1.68
N LEU A 52 29.56 3.44 -0.99
CA LEU A 52 29.76 3.13 0.42
C LEU A 52 29.98 1.62 0.56
N THR A 53 31.21 1.17 0.31
CA THR A 53 31.61 -0.23 0.47
C THR A 53 32.30 -0.41 1.82
N CYS A 54 31.51 -0.64 2.88
CA CYS A 54 32.08 -0.90 4.21
C CYS A 54 33.09 -2.06 4.18
N SER A 55 34.13 -1.95 5.00
CA SER A 55 35.09 -3.04 5.24
C SER A 55 34.48 -4.25 5.99
N SER A 56 33.39 -4.03 6.74
CA SER A 56 32.63 -5.06 7.44
C SER A 56 31.12 -4.77 7.32
N PRO A 57 30.48 -5.17 6.20
CA PRO A 57 29.04 -5.03 6.02
C PRO A 57 28.26 -6.10 6.78
N SER A 58 26.96 -5.86 7.01
CA SER A 58 26.06 -6.89 7.54
C SER A 58 25.85 -8.02 6.53
N GLU A 59 26.04 -9.28 6.94
CA GLU A 59 25.76 -10.45 6.10
C GLU A 59 24.25 -10.67 5.83
N TYR A 60 23.38 -10.03 6.63
CA TYR A 60 21.93 -10.18 6.57
C TYR A 60 21.23 -9.16 5.66
N ILE A 61 21.98 -8.22 5.07
CA ILE A 61 21.43 -7.14 4.26
C ILE A 61 22.21 -7.05 2.95
N ARG A 62 21.51 -7.20 1.83
CA ARG A 62 22.10 -7.00 0.50
C ARG A 62 22.46 -5.52 0.28
N PRO A 63 23.56 -5.21 -0.43
CA PRO A 63 23.85 -3.85 -0.85
C PRO A 63 22.69 -3.24 -1.66
N GLY A 64 22.49 -1.94 -1.50
CA GLY A 64 21.72 -1.11 -2.41
C GLY A 64 22.63 -0.42 -3.44
N TYR A 65 22.04 0.48 -4.25
CA TYR A 65 22.77 1.26 -5.24
C TYR A 65 22.32 2.71 -5.26
N ILE A 66 23.24 3.61 -5.57
CA ILE A 66 22.91 4.98 -6.00
C ILE A 66 23.15 5.04 -7.51
N VAL A 67 22.17 5.57 -8.24
CA VAL A 67 22.20 5.69 -9.70
C VAL A 67 22.11 7.17 -10.05
N TRP A 68 23.08 7.67 -10.81
CA TRP A 68 23.04 9.02 -11.38
C TRP A 68 22.58 8.92 -12.82
N ARG A 69 21.62 9.78 -13.16
CA ARG A 69 21.09 9.88 -14.52
C ARG A 69 21.29 11.28 -15.06
N LEU A 70 21.66 11.36 -16.33
CA LEU A 70 21.71 12.61 -17.11
C LEU A 70 20.74 12.45 -18.29
N ALA A 71 19.78 13.37 -18.40
CA ALA A 71 18.73 13.29 -19.43
C ALA A 71 17.97 11.94 -19.46
N GLY A 72 17.79 11.31 -18.30
CA GLY A 72 17.08 10.02 -18.16
C GLY A 72 17.96 8.79 -18.31
N GLU A 73 19.16 8.94 -18.87
CA GLU A 73 20.11 7.83 -19.08
C GLU A 73 21.00 7.62 -17.85
N GLU A 74 21.22 6.36 -17.47
CA GLU A 74 22.18 6.00 -16.41
C GLU A 74 23.60 6.32 -16.87
N VAL A 75 24.23 7.27 -16.18
CA VAL A 75 25.62 7.66 -16.46
C VAL A 75 26.59 7.15 -15.40
N HIS A 76 26.08 6.77 -14.23
CA HIS A 76 26.90 6.26 -13.15
C HIS A 76 26.09 5.44 -12.16
N ARG A 77 26.69 4.39 -11.60
CA ARG A 77 26.11 3.56 -10.54
C ARG A 77 27.20 3.17 -9.55
N VAL A 78 26.89 3.30 -8.26
CA VAL A 78 27.77 2.83 -7.18
C VAL A 78 27.00 1.99 -6.17
N GLU A 79 27.72 1.09 -5.51
CA GLU A 79 27.18 0.26 -4.43
C GLU A 79 27.06 1.04 -3.12
N MET A 80 26.02 0.74 -2.34
CA MET A 80 25.77 1.35 -1.03
C MET A 80 25.40 0.29 0.01
N HIS A 81 26.26 0.12 1.00
CA HIS A 81 25.94 -0.64 2.21
C HIS A 81 25.19 0.21 3.22
N THR A 82 24.06 -0.29 3.75
CA THR A 82 23.19 0.45 4.68
C THR A 82 23.59 0.33 6.15
N LEU A 83 24.44 -0.64 6.51
CA LEU A 83 24.96 -0.85 7.87
C LEU A 83 26.47 -1.10 7.83
N CYS A 84 27.26 -0.04 8.01
CA CYS A 84 28.70 -0.13 8.24
C CYS A 84 29.02 -0.14 9.74
N TYR A 85 29.73 -1.15 10.22
CA TYR A 85 30.10 -1.26 11.64
C TYR A 85 31.43 -0.57 12.00
N ALA A 86 32.27 -0.23 11.01
CA ALA A 86 33.58 0.40 11.22
C ALA A 86 33.50 1.95 11.33
N ASP A 87 34.37 2.55 12.15
CA ASP A 87 34.34 3.99 12.47
C ASP A 87 34.66 4.90 11.28
N GLY A 88 35.46 4.44 10.29
CA GLY A 88 35.91 5.23 9.14
C GLY A 88 34.81 5.55 8.11
N ASP A 89 33.78 4.72 8.01
CA ASP A 89 32.72 4.81 6.99
C ASP A 89 31.53 5.70 7.43
N ARG A 90 31.55 6.16 8.69
CA ARG A 90 30.45 6.88 9.34
C ARG A 90 30.08 8.23 8.70
N PRO A 91 31.01 9.08 8.23
CA PRO A 91 30.65 10.35 7.62
C PRO A 91 29.84 10.20 6.33
N LEU A 92 30.23 9.26 5.46
CA LEU A 92 29.53 8.97 4.21
C LEU A 92 28.17 8.31 4.45
N ALA A 93 28.09 7.39 5.40
CA ALA A 93 26.81 6.79 5.83
C ALA A 93 25.83 7.84 6.38
N LYS A 94 26.31 8.82 7.15
CA LYS A 94 25.49 9.93 7.66
C LYS A 94 24.89 10.78 6.54
N ASN A 95 25.63 11.00 5.45
CA ASN A 95 25.10 11.75 4.32
C ASN A 95 23.95 11.02 3.63
N ALA A 96 24.11 9.71 3.41
CA ALA A 96 23.05 8.88 2.82
C ALA A 96 21.79 8.83 3.71
N ASP A 97 21.95 8.63 5.02
CA ASP A 97 20.84 8.68 6.00
C ASP A 97 20.16 10.06 5.99
N ARG A 98 20.94 11.15 5.96
CA ARG A 98 20.38 12.50 5.91
C ARG A 98 19.60 12.75 4.61
N ALA A 99 20.10 12.27 3.48
CA ALA A 99 19.39 12.37 2.20
C ALA A 99 18.05 11.62 2.25
N TRP A 100 18.04 10.40 2.80
CA TRP A 100 16.81 9.64 3.01
C TRP A 100 15.80 10.39 3.90
N ARG A 101 16.24 10.92 5.04
CA ARG A 101 15.36 11.66 5.97
C ARG A 101 14.78 12.94 5.38
N LEU A 102 15.53 13.64 4.53
CA LEU A 102 15.01 14.81 3.81
C LEU A 102 13.91 14.39 2.84
N MET A 103 14.14 13.34 2.05
CA MET A 103 13.13 12.80 1.13
C MET A 103 11.88 12.32 1.86
N GLU A 104 12.04 11.62 2.99
CA GLU A 104 10.92 11.19 3.82
C GLU A 104 10.16 12.38 4.44
N GLY A 105 10.88 13.39 4.92
CA GLY A 105 10.28 14.60 5.49
C GLY A 105 9.48 15.40 4.47
N TRP A 106 10.03 15.59 3.27
CA TRP A 106 9.35 16.26 2.15
C TRP A 106 8.17 15.44 1.64
N GLY A 107 8.36 14.12 1.49
CA GLY A 107 7.32 13.19 1.11
C GLY A 107 6.14 13.26 2.08
N LYS A 108 6.38 13.19 3.39
CA LYS A 108 5.32 13.35 4.42
C LYS A 108 4.64 14.72 4.38
N ALA A 109 5.41 15.81 4.26
CA ALA A 109 4.86 17.17 4.28
C ALA A 109 4.04 17.52 3.04
N ARG A 110 4.29 16.85 1.92
CA ARG A 110 3.70 17.15 0.60
C ARG A 110 2.94 15.98 0.00
N TYR A 111 2.76 14.92 0.76
CA TYR A 111 1.98 13.77 0.33
C TYR A 111 0.57 14.25 0.02
N VAL A 112 0.22 14.24 -1.26
CA VAL A 112 -1.16 14.37 -1.71
C VAL A 112 -1.59 12.94 -1.99
N ALA A 113 -2.58 12.47 -1.23
CA ALA A 113 -3.20 11.19 -1.54
C ALA A 113 -3.64 11.22 -3.01
N PRO A 114 -3.33 10.19 -3.82
CA PRO A 114 -3.78 10.16 -5.20
C PRO A 114 -5.30 10.35 -5.23
N VAL A 115 -5.80 11.19 -6.14
CA VAL A 115 -7.24 11.31 -6.37
C VAL A 115 -7.68 10.03 -7.08
N ILE A 116 -8.21 9.09 -6.31
CA ILE A 116 -8.74 7.84 -6.82
C ILE A 116 -10.10 8.18 -7.45
N PRO A 117 -10.35 7.83 -8.73
CA PRO A 117 -11.67 8.04 -9.32
C PRO A 117 -12.73 7.26 -8.52
N PRO A 118 -14.00 7.71 -8.50
CA PRO A 118 -15.06 6.96 -7.83
C PRO A 118 -15.08 5.50 -8.32
N PRO A 119 -15.15 4.51 -7.41
CA PRO A 119 -15.23 3.11 -7.78
C PRO A 119 -16.51 2.84 -8.56
N GLY A 120 -16.40 2.02 -9.61
CA GLY A 120 -17.56 1.43 -10.28
C GLY A 120 -18.04 0.17 -9.54
N MET A 121 -17.16 -0.48 -8.77
CA MET A 121 -17.47 -1.67 -7.98
C MET A 121 -16.66 -1.71 -6.69
N LEU A 122 -17.22 -2.35 -5.67
CA LEU A 122 -16.52 -2.75 -4.45
C LEU A 122 -16.47 -4.27 -4.37
N ARG A 123 -15.33 -4.80 -3.94
CA ARG A 123 -15.15 -6.22 -3.68
C ARG A 123 -14.60 -6.43 -2.27
N ILE A 124 -15.27 -7.24 -1.48
CA ILE A 124 -14.86 -7.61 -0.11
C ILE A 124 -14.56 -9.10 -0.14
N GLU A 125 -13.35 -9.49 0.26
CA GLU A 125 -12.89 -10.88 0.23
C GLU A 125 -12.39 -11.31 1.60
N HIS A 126 -12.82 -12.49 2.04
CA HIS A 126 -12.26 -13.19 3.19
C HIS A 126 -11.52 -14.42 2.71
N ARG A 127 -10.32 -14.62 3.24
CA ARG A 127 -9.38 -15.65 2.84
C ARG A 127 -8.85 -16.38 4.06
N TYR A 128 -8.56 -17.66 3.87
CA TYR A 128 -7.86 -18.48 4.84
C TYR A 128 -6.90 -19.41 4.12
N TRP A 129 -5.62 -19.36 4.49
CA TRP A 129 -4.53 -20.10 3.83
C TRP A 129 -4.48 -19.93 2.30
N GLY A 130 -4.75 -18.71 1.82
CA GLY A 130 -4.71 -18.35 0.41
C GLY A 130 -5.99 -18.64 -0.38
N ASN A 131 -6.91 -19.42 0.19
CA ASN A 131 -8.20 -19.74 -0.43
C ASN A 131 -9.23 -18.67 -0.07
N ILE A 132 -10.09 -18.30 -1.02
CA ILE A 132 -11.24 -17.43 -0.75
C ILE A 132 -12.29 -18.27 -0.03
N LEU A 133 -12.66 -17.84 1.19
CA LEU A 133 -13.76 -18.43 1.96
C LEU A 133 -15.10 -17.87 1.49
N ALA A 134 -15.16 -16.54 1.42
CA ALA A 134 -16.31 -15.79 0.95
C ALA A 134 -15.83 -14.52 0.26
N ALA A 135 -16.56 -14.07 -0.76
CA ALA A 135 -16.38 -12.77 -1.34
C ALA A 135 -17.71 -12.19 -1.79
N TRP A 136 -17.79 -10.87 -1.73
CA TRP A 136 -18.88 -10.09 -2.29
C TRP A 136 -18.30 -9.13 -3.31
N GLN A 137 -18.98 -8.96 -4.43
CA GLN A 137 -18.68 -7.93 -5.42
C GLN A 137 -19.97 -7.19 -5.74
N VAL A 138 -19.97 -5.88 -5.55
CA VAL A 138 -21.16 -5.04 -5.69
C VAL A 138 -20.82 -3.86 -6.61
N GLY A 139 -21.58 -3.72 -7.70
CA GLY A 139 -21.40 -2.67 -8.69
C GLY A 139 -22.41 -1.54 -8.58
N ALA A 140 -21.96 -0.34 -8.94
CA ALA A 140 -22.80 0.84 -9.10
C ALA A 140 -23.83 0.68 -10.24
N ASP A 141 -23.60 -0.29 -11.13
CA ASP A 141 -24.48 -0.66 -12.23
C ASP A 141 -25.67 -1.55 -11.80
N GLY A 142 -25.82 -1.79 -10.50
CA GLY A 142 -26.89 -2.57 -9.90
C GLY A 142 -26.65 -4.07 -9.91
N ARG A 143 -25.48 -4.55 -10.35
CA ARG A 143 -25.14 -5.97 -10.33
C ARG A 143 -24.33 -6.29 -9.08
N ALA A 144 -24.70 -7.37 -8.40
CA ALA A 144 -23.92 -7.91 -7.30
C ALA A 144 -23.71 -9.41 -7.47
N MET A 145 -22.61 -9.90 -6.90
CA MET A 145 -22.19 -11.28 -6.93
C MET A 145 -21.70 -11.67 -5.54
N ARG A 146 -22.13 -12.85 -5.09
CA ARG A 146 -21.64 -13.51 -3.90
C ARG A 146 -20.88 -14.76 -4.32
N LEU A 147 -19.68 -14.95 -3.78
CA LEU A 147 -18.91 -16.18 -3.88
C LEU A 147 -18.80 -16.76 -2.47
N ALA A 148 -19.31 -17.98 -2.25
CA ALA A 148 -19.11 -18.71 -1.01
C ALA A 148 -19.14 -20.21 -1.28
N ASP A 149 -18.31 -20.98 -0.57
CA ASP A 149 -18.22 -22.44 -0.73
C ASP A 149 -17.99 -22.89 -2.19
N GLY A 150 -17.31 -22.06 -2.99
CA GLY A 150 -17.04 -22.30 -4.41
C GLY A 150 -18.24 -22.09 -5.34
N ALA A 151 -19.38 -21.59 -4.84
CA ALA A 151 -20.54 -21.23 -5.64
C ALA A 151 -20.62 -19.72 -5.84
N GLU A 152 -20.84 -19.29 -7.08
CA GLU A 152 -21.10 -17.89 -7.45
C GLU A 152 -22.60 -17.67 -7.67
N GLU A 153 -23.16 -16.68 -6.99
CA GLU A 153 -24.56 -16.31 -7.09
C GLU A 153 -24.72 -14.82 -7.37
N ALA A 154 -25.32 -14.51 -8.52
CA ALA A 154 -25.65 -13.14 -8.88
C ALA A 154 -27.00 -12.70 -8.28
N PHE A 155 -27.07 -11.43 -7.89
CA PHE A 155 -28.26 -10.74 -7.42
C PHE A 155 -28.20 -9.26 -7.84
N VAL A 156 -29.30 -8.54 -7.61
CA VAL A 156 -29.44 -7.13 -7.99
C VAL A 156 -29.40 -6.28 -6.74
N VAL A 157 -28.73 -5.14 -6.83
CA VAL A 157 -28.74 -4.08 -5.81
C VAL A 157 -29.18 -2.76 -6.43
N SER A 158 -29.67 -1.84 -5.61
CA SER A 158 -29.96 -0.47 -6.05
C SER A 158 -28.71 0.42 -6.01
N ALA A 159 -28.76 1.56 -6.69
CA ALA A 159 -27.69 2.56 -6.63
C ALA A 159 -27.51 3.12 -5.20
N GLU A 160 -28.62 3.26 -4.46
CA GLU A 160 -28.61 3.67 -3.05
C GLU A 160 -27.91 2.62 -2.18
N GLN A 161 -28.19 1.33 -2.37
CA GLN A 161 -27.51 0.24 -1.65
C GLN A 161 -26.00 0.26 -1.92
N PHE A 162 -25.57 0.43 -3.19
CA PHE A 162 -24.15 0.59 -3.50
C PHE A 162 -23.54 1.81 -2.79
N SER A 163 -24.25 2.95 -2.79
CA SER A 163 -23.79 4.15 -2.09
C SER A 163 -23.68 3.94 -0.58
N GLU A 164 -24.63 3.24 0.04
CA GLU A 164 -24.59 2.88 1.47
C GLU A 164 -23.38 2.01 1.79
N LEU A 165 -23.11 0.98 0.98
CA LEU A 165 -21.94 0.12 1.15
C LEU A 165 -20.63 0.92 1.02
N ARG A 166 -20.56 1.82 0.02
CA ARG A 166 -19.37 2.65 -0.21
C ARG A 166 -19.09 3.60 0.96
N MET A 167 -20.11 4.23 1.51
CA MET A 167 -19.96 5.14 2.65
C MET A 167 -19.30 4.46 3.87
N LEU A 168 -19.50 3.15 4.07
CA LEU A 168 -18.83 2.42 5.15
C LEU A 168 -17.31 2.42 5.01
N PHE A 169 -16.76 2.50 3.79
CA PHE A 169 -15.33 2.40 3.54
C PHE A 169 -14.70 3.69 3.02
N GLU A 170 -15.44 4.80 2.98
CA GLU A 170 -14.95 6.09 2.47
C GLU A 170 -13.67 6.54 3.20
N ASP A 171 -13.60 6.38 4.52
CA ASP A 171 -12.39 6.72 5.31
C ASP A 171 -11.17 5.83 5.01
N TYR A 172 -11.41 4.68 4.38
CA TYR A 172 -10.38 3.75 3.92
C TYR A 172 -10.08 3.92 2.42
N GLU A 173 -10.85 4.73 1.68
CA GLU A 173 -10.45 5.21 0.35
C GLU A 173 -9.19 6.06 0.51
N SER A 174 -8.12 5.72 -0.20
CA SER A 174 -6.78 6.30 -0.14
C SER A 174 -6.00 6.17 1.19
N ARG A 175 -6.52 5.41 2.16
CA ARG A 175 -5.86 5.16 3.46
C ARG A 175 -5.45 3.70 3.61
N HIS A 176 -4.26 3.48 4.16
CA HIS A 176 -3.81 2.14 4.55
C HIS A 176 -4.35 1.76 5.93
N PHE A 177 -4.77 0.51 6.08
CA PHE A 177 -5.05 -0.10 7.36
C PHE A 177 -3.76 -0.28 8.17
N GLU A 178 -3.73 0.25 9.39
CA GLU A 178 -2.58 0.12 10.28
C GLU A 178 -2.81 -0.98 11.34
N CYS A 179 -1.93 -1.99 11.33
CA CYS A 179 -1.90 -3.05 12.33
C CYS A 179 -0.50 -3.22 12.93
N ASN A 180 -0.39 -3.08 14.26
CA ASN A 180 0.88 -3.17 14.97
C ASN A 180 1.08 -4.49 15.73
N ARG A 181 0.00 -5.26 15.92
CA ARG A 181 0.00 -6.53 16.64
C ARG A 181 -1.01 -7.49 16.02
N ILE A 182 -0.52 -8.67 15.67
CA ILE A 182 -1.29 -9.73 15.00
C ILE A 182 -1.24 -10.99 15.85
N ILE A 183 -2.37 -11.66 16.00
CA ILE A 183 -2.51 -13.06 16.42
C ILE A 183 -2.45 -13.90 15.14
N ALA A 184 -1.45 -14.79 15.03
CA ALA A 184 -1.27 -15.59 13.83
C ALA A 184 -2.40 -16.62 13.61
N ASP A 185 -2.49 -17.13 12.38
CA ASP A 185 -3.37 -18.23 11.97
C ASP A 185 -4.89 -17.91 12.00
N LEU A 186 -5.25 -16.63 11.89
CA LEU A 186 -6.64 -16.21 11.69
C LEU A 186 -6.90 -15.86 10.21
N PRO A 187 -8.18 -15.78 9.78
CA PRO A 187 -8.51 -15.33 8.44
C PRO A 187 -8.03 -13.90 8.17
N TYR A 188 -7.89 -13.58 6.89
CA TYR A 188 -7.45 -12.27 6.42
C TYR A 188 -8.18 -11.94 5.12
N GLY A 189 -8.11 -10.70 4.67
CA GLY A 189 -8.92 -10.31 3.54
C GLY A 189 -8.56 -8.99 2.92
N ASP A 190 -9.39 -8.60 1.97
CA ASP A 190 -9.21 -7.41 1.16
C ASP A 190 -10.55 -6.69 1.00
N VAL A 191 -10.55 -5.36 1.17
CA VAL A 191 -11.53 -4.47 0.56
C VAL A 191 -10.87 -3.88 -0.68
N ILE A 192 -11.50 -4.04 -1.84
CA ILE A 192 -10.95 -3.69 -3.15
C ILE A 192 -11.92 -2.75 -3.87
N TRP A 193 -11.40 -1.61 -4.30
CA TRP A 193 -12.09 -0.65 -5.14
C TRP A 193 -11.72 -0.91 -6.58
N LEU A 194 -12.72 -1.13 -7.42
CA LEU A 194 -12.54 -1.45 -8.83
C LEU A 194 -13.20 -0.38 -9.70
N ALA A 195 -12.59 -0.06 -10.83
CA ALA A 195 -13.23 0.72 -11.89
C ALA A 195 -14.33 -0.11 -12.59
N GLU A 196 -15.15 0.52 -13.42
CA GLU A 196 -16.23 -0.17 -14.16
C GLU A 196 -15.71 -1.29 -15.09
N ASP A 197 -14.48 -1.17 -15.59
CA ASP A 197 -13.82 -2.19 -16.41
C ASP A 197 -13.20 -3.35 -15.59
N GLY A 198 -13.34 -3.30 -14.26
CA GLY A 198 -12.82 -4.30 -13.33
C GLY A 198 -11.35 -4.11 -12.94
N SER A 199 -10.67 -3.05 -13.41
CA SER A 199 -9.31 -2.74 -12.99
C SER A 199 -9.26 -2.29 -11.52
N GLU A 200 -8.22 -2.71 -10.79
CA GLU A 200 -8.02 -2.34 -9.39
C GLU A 200 -7.59 -0.87 -9.28
N LEU A 201 -8.42 -0.08 -8.59
CA LEU A 201 -8.11 1.30 -8.23
C LEU A 201 -7.35 1.37 -6.91
N GLN A 202 -7.77 0.55 -5.94
CA GLN A 202 -7.17 0.47 -4.61
C GLN A 202 -7.52 -0.85 -3.94
N ARG A 203 -6.69 -1.23 -2.97
CA ARG A 203 -6.94 -2.32 -2.03
C ARG A 203 -6.52 -1.95 -0.61
N THR A 204 -7.35 -2.33 0.35
CA THR A 204 -7.07 -2.30 1.78
C THR A 204 -7.05 -3.74 2.30
N ARG A 205 -5.88 -4.20 2.69
CA ARG A 205 -5.69 -5.54 3.29
C ARG A 205 -5.94 -5.49 4.79
N PHE A 206 -6.65 -6.49 5.30
CA PHE A 206 -6.87 -6.68 6.72
C PHE A 206 -6.49 -8.10 7.15
N ASP A 207 -6.22 -8.26 8.43
CA ASP A 207 -5.91 -9.54 9.08
C ASP A 207 -6.79 -9.62 10.32
N GLU A 208 -7.72 -10.58 10.40
CA GLU A 208 -8.68 -10.69 11.51
C GLU A 208 -7.98 -10.97 12.86
N GLY A 209 -6.71 -11.38 12.83
CA GLY A 209 -5.87 -11.45 14.01
C GLY A 209 -5.31 -10.11 14.48
N CYS A 210 -5.58 -9.01 13.78
CA CYS A 210 -5.17 -7.69 14.19
C CYS A 210 -5.93 -7.21 15.44
N VAL A 211 -5.20 -6.82 16.48
CA VAL A 211 -5.78 -6.38 17.77
C VAL A 211 -5.34 -4.96 18.16
N SER A 212 -4.95 -4.14 17.19
CA SER A 212 -4.37 -2.81 17.43
C SER A 212 -4.57 -1.88 16.22
N GLY A 213 -4.24 -0.60 16.38
CA GLY A 213 -4.34 0.37 15.30
C GLY A 213 -5.80 0.55 14.87
N ASP A 214 -6.07 0.41 13.58
CA ASP A 214 -7.38 0.64 12.99
C ASP A 214 -8.31 -0.58 13.07
N ALA A 215 -7.89 -1.66 13.73
CA ALA A 215 -8.60 -2.95 13.77
C ALA A 215 -10.08 -2.82 14.17
N SER A 216 -10.37 -2.13 15.27
CA SER A 216 -11.75 -2.02 15.76
C SER A 216 -12.67 -1.34 14.75
N ASP A 217 -12.25 -0.20 14.20
CA ASP A 217 -13.07 0.57 13.26
C ASP A 217 -13.29 -0.20 11.95
N LEU A 218 -12.24 -0.83 11.41
CA LEU A 218 -12.36 -1.59 10.17
C LEU A 218 -13.27 -2.82 10.35
N PHE A 219 -13.14 -3.55 11.46
CA PHE A 219 -13.96 -4.74 11.70
C PHE A 219 -15.41 -4.39 12.01
N ASP A 220 -15.68 -3.28 12.71
CA ASP A 220 -17.05 -2.79 12.91
C ASP A 220 -17.71 -2.43 11.57
N ARG A 221 -16.95 -1.86 10.62
CA ARG A 221 -17.43 -1.54 9.27
C ARG A 221 -17.62 -2.78 8.39
N LEU A 222 -16.70 -3.74 8.47
CA LEU A 222 -16.83 -5.03 7.77
C LEU A 222 -18.06 -5.79 8.26
N GLN A 223 -18.30 -5.85 9.57
CA GLN A 223 -19.49 -6.47 10.13
C GLN A 223 -20.79 -5.78 9.67
N GLN A 224 -20.79 -4.44 9.61
CA GLN A 224 -21.92 -3.69 9.07
C GLN A 224 -22.15 -3.95 7.58
N ALA A 225 -21.06 -4.03 6.80
CA ALA A 225 -21.12 -4.35 5.38
C ALA A 225 -21.69 -5.74 5.13
N GLU A 226 -21.21 -6.76 5.86
CA GLU A 226 -21.76 -8.12 5.80
C GLU A 226 -23.25 -8.15 6.13
N ALA A 227 -23.68 -7.45 7.18
CA ALA A 227 -25.09 -7.36 7.55
C ALA A 227 -25.96 -6.70 6.45
N PHE A 228 -25.44 -5.69 5.75
CA PHE A 228 -26.12 -5.09 4.60
C PHE A 228 -26.24 -6.09 3.44
N LEU A 229 -25.14 -6.75 3.11
CA LEU A 229 -25.04 -7.68 1.99
C LEU A 229 -25.94 -8.90 2.18
N ASP A 230 -25.95 -9.50 3.37
CA ASP A 230 -26.83 -10.62 3.69
C ASP A 230 -28.31 -10.23 3.59
N ARG A 231 -28.68 -9.06 4.12
CA ARG A 231 -30.05 -8.54 4.01
C ARG A 231 -30.47 -8.33 2.55
N TRP A 232 -29.64 -7.67 1.74
CA TRP A 232 -29.97 -7.42 0.33
C TRP A 232 -30.03 -8.70 -0.50
N TYR A 233 -29.19 -9.67 -0.15
CA TYR A 233 -29.21 -11.00 -0.74
C TYR A 233 -30.55 -11.72 -0.46
N GLU A 234 -31.04 -11.66 0.78
CA GLU A 234 -32.37 -12.18 1.17
C GLU A 234 -33.52 -11.45 0.47
N GLU A 235 -33.47 -10.11 0.43
CA GLU A 235 -34.46 -9.27 -0.27
C GLU A 235 -34.55 -9.60 -1.76
N ALA A 236 -33.44 -10.01 -2.38
CA ALA A 236 -33.38 -10.51 -3.75
C ALA A 236 -33.94 -11.94 -3.92
N GLY A 237 -34.51 -12.53 -2.86
CA GLY A 237 -35.10 -13.87 -2.87
C GLY A 237 -34.07 -15.00 -2.81
N LYS A 238 -32.84 -14.69 -2.37
CA LYS A 238 -31.79 -15.69 -2.16
C LYS A 238 -31.78 -16.15 -0.69
N ARG A 239 -31.08 -17.23 -0.38
CA ARG A 239 -31.01 -17.80 0.98
C ARG A 239 -29.56 -17.82 1.48
N PRO A 240 -29.26 -17.28 2.67
CA PRO A 240 -27.93 -17.42 3.25
C PRO A 240 -27.64 -18.90 3.55
N PRO A 241 -26.37 -19.32 3.54
CA PRO A 241 -26.00 -20.66 3.98
C PRO A 241 -26.39 -20.86 5.46
N GLY A 242 -27.05 -21.98 5.76
CA GLY A 242 -27.42 -22.35 7.14
C GLY A 242 -28.85 -22.00 7.57
N ALA A 243 -29.64 -21.29 6.76
CA ALA A 243 -31.07 -21.11 7.01
C ALA A 243 -31.83 -22.41 6.71
N ALA A 244 -32.18 -23.16 7.76
CA ALA A 244 -33.07 -24.32 7.66
C ALA A 244 -34.44 -23.92 7.04
N PRO A 245 -35.13 -24.86 6.35
CA PRO A 245 -36.38 -24.58 5.65
C PRO A 245 -37.47 -23.95 6.51
#